data_AF-A0A7C6JT60-F1
#
_entry.id   AF-A0A7C6JT60-F1
#
_cell.length_a   1.000
_cell.length_b   1.000
_cell.length_c   1.000
_cell.angle_alpha   90.00
_cell.angle_beta   90.00
_cell.angle_gamma   90.00
#
_symmetry.space_group_name_H-M   'P 1'
#
loop_
_entity.id
_entity.type
_entity.pdbx_description
1 polymer ?
#
loop_
_entity_poly.entity_id
_entity_poly.type
_entity_poly.pdbx_seq_one_letter_code
_entity_poly.pdbx_strand_id
1 'polypeptide(L)' 'YQKEQVLSMEPSARDRVWSLGELASLAAKDTTLDQDVADPFGQGEETYRKVRRQLQILMEPVVEHIKKIDSTGK' A
#
# COMPACT_ATOMS: atom_id res chain seq x y z
N TYR A 1 10.84 -0.61 6.65
CA TYR A 1 11.18 0.00 7.95
C TYR A 1 9.96 0.29 8.84
N GLN A 2 8.85 0.87 8.34
CA GLN A 2 7.67 1.18 9.17
C GLN A 2 6.84 -0.06 9.57
N LYS A 3 6.62 -1.00 8.64
CA LYS A 3 5.93 -2.28 8.92
C LYS A 3 6.59 -3.05 10.06
N GLU A 4 7.91 -3.21 10.02
CA GLU A 4 8.66 -3.91 11.07
C GLU A 4 8.55 -3.24 12.45
N GLN A 5 8.46 -1.91 12.50
CA GLN A 5 8.22 -1.19 13.76
C GLN A 5 6.84 -1.53 14.32
N VAL A 6 5.78 -1.50 13.49
CA VAL A 6 4.43 -1.89 13.91
C VAL A 6 4.42 -3.33 14.42
N LEU A 7 5.06 -4.26 13.70
CA LEU A 7 5.13 -5.67 14.08
C LEU A 7 5.97 -5.92 15.33
N SER A 8 6.97 -5.08 15.61
CA SER A 8 7.72 -5.15 16.87
C SER A 8 6.89 -4.75 18.08
N MET A 9 5.94 -3.83 17.89
CA MET A 9 5.01 -3.37 18.94
C MET A 9 3.81 -4.29 19.10
N GLU A 10 3.32 -4.86 17.99
CA GLU A 10 2.16 -5.75 17.97
C GLU A 10 2.43 -6.97 17.06
N PRO A 11 3.12 -8.00 17.58
CA PRO A 11 3.47 -9.18 16.79
C PRO A 11 2.25 -9.96 16.30
N SER A 12 1.12 -9.93 17.02
CA SER A 12 -0.11 -10.62 16.59
C SER A 12 -0.71 -10.04 15.31
N ALA A 13 -0.27 -8.85 14.91
CA ALA A 13 -0.73 -8.21 13.69
C ALA A 13 0.00 -8.65 12.42
N ARG A 14 0.93 -9.61 12.52
CA ARG A 14 1.70 -10.12 11.37
C ARG A 14 0.84 -10.49 10.17
N ASP A 15 -0.30 -11.11 10.39
CA ASP A 15 -1.18 -11.61 9.33
C ASP A 15 -2.22 -10.57 8.87
N ARG A 16 -2.18 -9.35 9.42
CA ARG A 16 -3.11 -8.25 9.13
C ARG A 16 -2.42 -6.91 8.83
N VAL A 17 -1.10 -6.92 8.65
CA VAL A 17 -0.30 -5.72 8.37
C VAL A 17 0.49 -5.91 7.09
N TRP A 18 0.31 -4.96 6.16
CA TRP A 18 1.00 -4.89 4.88
C TRP A 18 1.47 -3.46 4.64
N SER A 19 2.55 -3.28 3.87
CA SER A 19 2.79 -2.01 3.19
C SER A 19 1.70 -1.78 2.15
N LEU A 20 1.50 -0.52 1.72
CA LEU A 20 0.53 -0.22 0.68
C LEU A 20 0.83 -0.97 -0.62
N GLY A 21 2.11 -1.03 -1.03
CA GLY A 21 2.51 -1.70 -2.26
C GLY A 21 2.44 -3.23 -2.17
N GLU A 22 2.72 -3.82 -1.01
CA GLU A 22 2.47 -5.25 -0.76
C GLU A 22 0.97 -5.59 -0.92
N LEU A 23 0.09 -4.80 -0.30
CA LEU A 23 -1.35 -5.02 -0.38
C LEU A 23 -1.88 -4.81 -1.80
N ALA A 24 -1.39 -3.78 -2.51
CA ALA A 24 -1.72 -3.52 -3.91
C ALA A 24 -1.32 -4.69 -4.82
N SER A 25 -0.12 -5.24 -4.61
CA SER A 25 0.39 -6.40 -5.36
C SER A 25 -0.48 -7.63 -5.15
N LEU A 26 -0.87 -7.92 -3.90
CA LEU A 26 -1.76 -9.02 -3.56
C LEU A 26 -3.17 -8.83 -4.16
N ALA A 27 -3.71 -7.62 -4.07
CA ALA A 27 -5.03 -7.27 -4.60
C ALA A 27 -5.10 -7.40 -6.13
N ALA A 28 -4.05 -6.96 -6.82
CA ALA A 28 -3.94 -7.02 -8.29
C ALA A 28 -3.49 -8.39 -8.80
N LYS A 29 -2.91 -9.25 -7.94
CA LYS A 29 -2.11 -10.43 -8.33
C LYS A 29 -0.96 -10.05 -9.27
N ASP A 30 -0.35 -8.89 -9.04
CA ASP A 30 0.73 -8.32 -9.85
C ASP A 30 1.94 -8.05 -8.96
N THR A 31 3.07 -8.69 -9.26
CA THR A 31 4.31 -8.56 -8.49
C THR A 31 5.24 -7.48 -9.03
N THR A 32 4.85 -6.81 -10.12
CA THR A 32 5.64 -5.74 -10.77
C THR A 32 5.37 -4.36 -10.19
N LEU A 33 4.35 -4.24 -9.32
CA LEU A 33 4.05 -3.00 -8.62
C LEU A 33 5.15 -2.65 -7.62
N ASP A 34 5.52 -1.37 -7.61
CA ASP A 34 6.48 -0.83 -6.65
C ASP A 34 5.93 -0.99 -5.23
N GLN A 35 6.68 -1.69 -4.37
CA GLN A 35 6.21 -2.04 -3.03
C GLN A 35 6.42 -0.93 -2.01
N ASP A 36 7.33 0.01 -2.31
CA ASP A 36 7.70 1.10 -1.43
C ASP A 36 7.30 2.45 -2.04
N VAL A 37 6.74 3.31 -1.20
CA VAL A 37 6.43 4.69 -1.58
C VAL A 37 7.56 5.58 -1.09
N ALA A 38 8.14 6.38 -2.00
CA ALA A 38 9.22 7.29 -1.63
C ALA A 38 8.74 8.36 -0.63
N ASP A 39 9.59 8.72 0.32
CA ASP A 39 9.35 9.84 1.24
C ASP A 39 9.73 11.16 0.55
N PRO A 40 8.77 12.06 0.26
CA PRO A 40 9.05 13.33 -0.39
C PRO A 40 9.50 14.44 0.58
N PHE A 41 9.64 14.17 1.89
CA PHE A 41 9.90 15.22 2.88
C PHE A 41 11.16 16.06 2.56
N GLY A 42 11.00 17.38 2.59
CA GLY A 42 12.08 18.34 2.30
C GLY A 42 12.44 18.44 0.81
N GLN A 43 11.75 17.74 -0.08
CA GLN A 43 11.99 17.77 -1.52
C GLN A 43 11.13 18.84 -2.22
N GLY A 44 11.46 19.15 -3.47
CA GLY A 44 10.66 20.05 -4.29
C GLY A 44 9.28 19.47 -4.67
N GLU A 45 8.37 20.35 -5.09
CA GLU A 45 6.98 20.00 -5.45
C GLU A 45 6.88 18.88 -6.49
N GLU A 46 7.82 18.82 -7.45
CA GLU A 46 7.86 17.77 -8.47
C GLU A 46 7.95 16.37 -7.84
N THR A 47 8.74 16.21 -6.77
CA THR A 47 8.87 14.95 -6.04
C THR A 47 7.56 14.54 -5.39
N TYR A 48 6.85 15.49 -4.77
CA TYR A 48 5.52 15.24 -4.23
C TYR A 48 4.51 14.83 -5.31
N ARG A 49 4.58 15.42 -6.51
CA ARG A 49 3.72 15.02 -7.64
C ARG A 49 4.01 13.59 -8.11
N LYS A 50 5.27 13.18 -8.12
CA LYS A 50 5.68 11.79 -8.41
C LYS A 50 5.14 10.81 -7.36
N VAL A 51 5.31 11.12 -6.08
CA VAL A 51 4.78 10.31 -4.97
C VAL A 51 3.25 10.21 -5.03
N ARG A 52 2.55 11.32 -5.30
CA ARG A 52 1.10 11.31 -5.52
C ARG A 52 0.70 10.33 -6.63
N ARG A 53 1.44 10.31 -7.75
CA ARG A 53 1.17 9.38 -8.85
C ARG A 53 1.40 7.92 -8.44
N GLN A 54 2.46 7.63 -7.68
CA GLN A 54 2.70 6.30 -7.11
C GLN A 54 1.53 5.86 -6.20
N LEU A 55 1.09 6.74 -5.29
CA LEU A 55 -0.05 6.47 -4.41
C LEU A 55 -1.33 6.15 -5.20
N GLN A 56 -1.61 6.90 -6.26
CA GLN A 56 -2.79 6.65 -7.10
C GLN A 56 -2.75 5.26 -7.75
N ILE A 57 -1.61 4.86 -8.31
CA ILE A 57 -1.42 3.55 -8.95
C ILE A 57 -1.62 2.42 -7.94
N LEU A 58 -1.08 2.57 -6.73
CA LEU A 58 -1.18 1.53 -5.70
C LEU A 58 -2.55 1.45 -5.04
N MET A 59 -3.26 2.58 -4.89
CA MET A 59 -4.57 2.59 -4.24
C MET A 59 -5.67 1.94 -5.08
N GLU A 60 -5.63 2.09 -6.41
CA GLU A 60 -6.66 1.58 -7.31
C GLU A 60 -6.98 0.08 -7.12
N PRO A 61 -6.00 -0.84 -7.18
CA PRO A 61 -6.27 -2.27 -6.98
C PRO A 61 -6.77 -2.59 -5.57
N VAL A 62 -6.30 -1.86 -4.55
CA VAL A 62 -6.75 -2.05 -3.16
C VAL A 62 -8.22 -1.67 -3.01
N VAL A 63 -8.64 -0.54 -3.57
CA VAL A 63 -10.03 -0.10 -3.56
C VAL A 63 -10.94 -1.12 -4.26
N GLU A 64 -10.53 -1.61 -5.43
CA GLU A 64 -11.30 -2.62 -6.16
C GLU A 64 -11.38 -3.95 -5.41
N HIS A 65 -10.32 -4.35 -4.71
CA HIS A 65 -10.34 -5.53 -3.86
C HIS A 65 -11.31 -5.39 -2.68
N ILE A 66 -11.30 -4.25 -1.98
CA ILE A 66 -12.23 -3.98 -0.88
C ILE A 66 -13.69 -4.00 -1.36
N LYS A 67 -13.98 -3.37 -2.51
CA LYS A 67 -15.32 -3.40 -3.11
C LYS A 67 -15.79 -4.82 -3.41
N LYS A 68 -14.91 -5.72 -3.88
CA LYS A 68 -15.23 -7.13 -4.14
C LYS A 68 -15.57 -7.88 -2.85
N ILE A 69 -14.86 -7.62 -1.76
CA ILE A 69 -15.15 -8.20 -0.44
C ILE A 69 -16.53 -7.74 0.04
N ASP A 70 -16.81 -6.43 0.00
CA ASP A 70 -18.09 -5.87 0.45
C ASP A 70 -19.29 -6.41 -0.36
N SER A 71 -19.11 -6.57 -1.67
CA SER A 71 -20.15 -7.10 -2.56
C SER A 71 -20.36 -8.61 -2.48
N THR A 72 -19.39 -9.38 -1.98
CA THR A 72 -19.54 -10.83 -1.72
C THR A 72 -19.99 -11.15 -0.29
N GLY A 73 -20.00 -10.16 0.60
CA GLY A 73 -20.48 -10.27 1.98
C GLY A 73 -21.98 -9.99 2.17
N LYS A 74 -22.76 -9.88 1.09
CA LYS A 74 -24.23 -9.77 1.11
C LYS A 74 -24.92 -11.07 0.73
#